data_AF-A0A7V3VA04-F1
#
_entry.id   AF-A0A7V3VA04-F1
#
_cell.length_a   1.000
_cell.length_b   1.000
_cell.length_c   1.000
_cell.angle_alpha   90.00
_cell.angle_beta   90.00
_cell.angle_gamma   90.00
#
_symmetry.space_group_name_H-M   'P 1'
#
loop_
_entity.id
_entity.type
_entity.pdbx_description
1 polymer ?
#
loop_
_entity_poly.entity_id
_entity_poly.type
_entity_poly.pdbx_seq_one_letter_code
_entity_poly.pdbx_strand_id
1 'polypeptide(L)' 'MQRRLVPLFESDGRGKGRKWSFSSVMASLRQISINPVRMGKVHFQQVTVPTADQQRILDLLGVKL' A
#
# COMPACT_ATOMS: atom_id res chain seq x y z
N MET A 1 8.42 -5.75 10.13
CA MET A 1 7.65 -4.75 9.33
C MET A 1 7.79 -3.32 9.87
N GLN A 2 7.48 -3.04 11.14
CA GLN A 2 7.52 -1.65 11.67
C GLN A 2 8.85 -0.90 11.46
N ARG A 3 10.00 -1.58 11.62
CA ARG A 3 11.32 -0.96 11.39
C ARG A 3 11.53 -0.45 9.96
N ARG A 4 10.92 -1.10 8.96
CA ARG A 4 11.03 -0.70 7.55
C ARG A 4 10.19 0.53 7.20
N LEU A 5 9.15 0.80 7.99
CA LEU A 5 8.27 1.96 7.83
C LEU A 5 8.76 3.20 8.59
N VAL A 6 9.84 3.09 9.38
CA VAL A 6 10.42 4.20 10.13
C VAL A 6 10.70 5.42 9.24
N PRO A 7 11.30 5.29 8.03
CA PRO A 7 11.53 6.44 7.16
C PRO A 7 10.24 7.14 6.73
N LEU A 8 9.12 6.41 6.62
CA LEU A 8 7.82 6.98 6.28
C LEU A 8 7.27 7.86 7.40
N PHE A 9 7.54 7.52 8.65
CA PHE A 9 7.08 8.26 9.83
C PHE A 9 8.02 9.41 10.21
N GLU A 10 9.32 9.29 9.97
CA GLU A 10 10.31 10.35 10.23
C GLU A 10 10.18 11.50 9.23
N SER A 11 9.83 11.19 7.99
CA SER A 11 9.60 12.18 6.92
C SER A 11 8.25 12.89 7.05
N ASP A 12 7.42 12.52 8.03
CA ASP A 12 6.04 12.96 8.14
C ASP A 12 5.88 14.14 9.10
N GLY A 13 4.92 15.01 8.83
CA GLY A 13 4.67 16.20 9.64
C GLY A 13 4.31 15.85 11.10
N ARG A 14 4.38 16.84 12.00
CA ARG A 14 3.96 16.67 13.41
C ARG A 14 2.51 17.14 13.63
N GLY A 15 1.83 16.56 14.62
CA GLY A 15 0.48 16.98 15.02
C GLY A 15 -0.55 16.82 13.91
N LYS A 16 -1.26 17.89 13.57
CA LYS A 16 -2.29 17.90 12.52
C LYS A 16 -1.75 17.67 11.10
N GLY A 17 -0.43 17.78 10.89
CA GLY A 17 0.22 17.49 9.61
C GLY A 17 0.73 16.06 9.47
N ARG A 18 0.48 15.20 10.46
CA ARG A 18 0.93 13.80 10.46
C ARG A 18 -0.04 12.94 9.63
N LYS A 19 0.39 12.52 8.44
CA LYS A 19 -0.38 11.66 7.54
C LYS A 19 -0.21 10.17 7.86
N TRP A 20 0.95 9.79 8.39
CA TRP A 20 1.40 8.41 8.51
C TRP A 20 1.50 7.95 9.97
N SER A 21 0.63 6.99 10.27
CA SER A 21 0.67 6.08 11.41
C SER A 21 0.58 4.63 10.93
N PHE A 22 0.96 3.67 11.77
CA PHE A 22 0.82 2.26 11.43
C PHE A 22 -0.62 1.90 11.00
N SER A 23 -1.63 2.41 11.72
CA SER A 23 -3.04 2.20 11.39
C SER A 23 -3.42 2.76 10.01
N SER A 24 -2.95 3.96 9.66
CA SER A 24 -3.19 4.56 8.34
C SER A 24 -2.49 3.81 7.21
N VAL A 25 -1.28 3.28 7.46
CA VAL A 25 -0.56 2.45 6.48
C VAL A 25 -1.34 1.16 6.21
N MET A 26 -1.84 0.50 7.27
CA MET A 26 -2.67 -0.69 7.12
C MET A 26 -3.99 -0.39 6.41
N ALA A 27 -4.61 0.76 6.68
CA ALA A 27 -5.83 1.17 5.97
C ALA A 27 -5.56 1.41 4.48
N SER A 28 -4.43 2.05 4.14
CA SER A 28 -4.01 2.31 2.77
C SER A 28 -3.70 1.01 2.01
N LEU A 29 -2.97 0.07 2.60
CA LEU A 29 -2.64 -1.20 1.96
C LEU A 29 -3.87 -2.10 1.75
N ARG A 30 -4.88 -2.04 2.63
CA ARG A 30 -6.14 -2.77 2.46
C ARG A 30 -6.92 -2.38 1.20
N GLN A 31 -6.66 -1.21 0.64
CA GLN A 31 -7.30 -0.77 -0.61
C GLN A 31 -6.70 -1.44 -1.85
N ILE A 32 -5.51 -2.04 -1.73
CA ILE A 32 -4.94 -2.86 -2.79
C ILE A 32 -5.67 -4.20 -2.77
N SER A 33 -6.32 -4.53 -3.89
CA SER A 33 -7.11 -5.75 -4.03
C SER A 33 -6.67 -6.54 -5.26
N ILE A 34 -6.84 -7.86 -5.17
CA ILE A 34 -6.62 -8.80 -6.26
C ILE A 34 -7.98 -9.41 -6.57
N ASN A 35 -8.53 -9.10 -7.75
CA ASN A 35 -9.86 -9.52 -8.15
C ASN A 35 -9.76 -10.60 -9.22
N PRO A 36 -10.30 -11.81 -9.00
CA PRO A 36 -10.37 -12.82 -10.05
C PRO A 36 -11.41 -12.40 -11.09
N VAL A 37 -10.97 -12.23 -12.34
CA VAL A 37 -11.83 -11.89 -13.46
C VAL A 37 -11.99 -13.11 -14.35
N ARG A 38 -13.26 -13.42 -14.69
CA ARG A 38 -13.63 -14.47 -15.64
C ARG A 38 -14.43 -13.84 -16.77
N MET A 39 -13.95 -13.99 -18.00
CA MET A 39 -14.64 -13.51 -19.19
C MET A 39 -14.62 -14.61 -20.26
N GLY A 40 -15.75 -15.32 -20.39
CA GLY A 40 -15.84 -16.50 -21.24
C GLY A 40 -14.83 -17.58 -20.83
N LYS A 41 -13.87 -17.88 -21.71
CA LYS A 41 -12.78 -18.84 -21.44
C LYS A 41 -11.56 -18.21 -20.77
N VAL A 42 -11.47 -16.88 -20.72
CA VAL A 42 -10.32 -16.16 -20.17
C VAL A 42 -10.47 -16.00 -18.65
N HIS A 43 -9.40 -16.35 -17.94
CA HIS A 43 -9.31 -16.27 -16.48
C HIS A 43 -8.01 -15.56 -16.11
N PHE A 44 -8.10 -14.46 -15.38
CA PHE A 44 -6.92 -13.74 -14.89
C PHE A 44 -7.17 -13.07 -13.54
N GLN A 45 -6.11 -12.67 -12.87
CA GLN A 45 -6.16 -11.87 -11.66
C GLN A 45 -5.94 -10.41 -12.02
N GLN A 46 -6.93 -9.56 -11.77
CA GLN A 46 -6.79 -8.12 -11.90
C GLN A 46 -6.30 -7.56 -10.57
N VAL A 47 -5.06 -7.08 -10.55
CA VAL A 47 -4.47 -6.39 -9.40
C VAL A 47 -4.71 -4.89 -9.54
N THR A 48 -5.16 -4.25 -8.46
CA THR A 48 -5.30 -2.78 -8.44
C THR A 48 -3.95 -2.11 -8.58
N VAL A 49 -3.86 -1.09 -9.45
CA VAL A 49 -2.64 -0.28 -9.61
C VAL A 49 -2.43 0.56 -8.34
N PRO A 50 -1.29 0.44 -7.64
CA PRO A 50 -1.02 1.24 -6.46
C PRO A 50 -0.95 2.73 -6.77
N THR A 51 -1.49 3.54 -5.87
CA THR A 51 -1.18 4.98 -5.83
C THR A 51 0.30 5.21 -5.49
N ALA A 52 0.83 6.41 -5.76
CA ALA A 52 2.23 6.74 -5.46
C ALA A 52 2.61 6.51 -3.99
N ASP A 53 1.70 6.83 -3.06
CA ASP A 53 1.90 6.59 -1.63
C ASP A 53 1.94 5.09 -1.30
N GLN A 54 1.01 4.31 -1.87
CA GLN A 54 0.98 2.86 -1.69
C GLN A 54 2.24 2.20 -2.27
N GLN A 55 2.69 2.63 -3.45
CA GLN A 55 3.92 2.13 -4.05
C GLN A 55 5.12 2.41 -3.15
N ARG A 56 5.25 3.63 -2.62
CA ARG A 56 6.30 3.98 -1.66
C ARG A 56 6.28 3.07 -0.42
N ILE A 57 5.09 2.75 0.10
CA ILE A 57 4.94 1.82 1.23
C ILE A 57 5.39 0.40 0.83
N LEU A 58 4.97 -0.09 -0.34
CA LEU A 58 5.37 -1.41 -0.85
C LEU A 58 6.88 -1.52 -1.03
N ASP A 59 7.52 -0.48 -1.58
CA ASP A 59 8.97 -0.42 -1.79
C ASP A 59 9.73 -0.47 -0.47
N LEU A 60 9.29 0.30 0.54
CA LEU A 60 9.84 0.24 1.89
C LEU A 60 9.70 -1.16 2.51
N LEU A 61 8.58 -1.82 2.25
CA LEU A 61 8.33 -3.18 2.74
C LEU A 61 9.08 -4.24 1.92
N GLY A 62 9.55 -3.92 0.71
CA GLY A 62 10.18 -4.85 -0.22
C GLY A 62 9.19 -5.85 -0.83
N VAL A 63 7.94 -5.43 -1.05
CA VAL A 63 6.85 -6.27 -1.58
C VAL A 63 6.56 -5.89 -3.02
N LYS A 64 6.41 -6.90 -3.90
CA LYS A 64 5.94 -6.74 -5.27
C LYS A 64 4.53 -7.33 -5.37
N LEU A 65 3.66 -6.66 -6.13
CA LEU A 65 2.31 -7.11 -6.41
C LEU A 65 2.25 -8.01 -7.65
#